data_AF-W6Q6Z1-F1
#
_entry.id   AF-W6Q6Z1-F1
#
_cell.length_a   1.000
_cell.length_b   1.000
_cell.length_c   1.000
_cell.angle_alpha   90.00
_cell.angle_beta   90.00
_cell.angle_gamma   90.00
#
_symmetry.space_group_name_H-M   'P 1'
#
loop_
_entity.id
_entity.type
_entity.pdbx_description
1 polymer ?
#
loop_
_entity_poly.entity_id
_entity_poly.type
_entity_poly.pdbx_seq_one_letter_code
_entity_poly.pdbx_strand_id
1 'polypeptide(L)'
;MANLPLSRNWPEIRQALEHARECEDGPVNAQSAAVLEAAITELWNRIQAQPDSYVLTPDEFALFNYFLTTRYRGSPVAQSAVARFWNNYQGNTNYDGVAN
;
A
#
# COMPACT_ATOMS: atom_id res chain seq x y z
N MET A 1 6.77 -2.53 16.78
CA MET A 1 7.87 -2.79 15.82
C MET A 1 7.72 -1.78 14.71
N ALA A 2 8.71 -0.91 14.50
CA ALA A 2 8.63 0.14 13.50
C ALA A 2 8.88 -0.47 12.12
N ASN A 3 7.88 -0.48 11.25
CA ASN A 3 8.09 -0.74 9.84
C ASN A 3 9.03 0.36 9.32
N LEU A 4 10.22 -0.04 8.85
CA LEU A 4 11.17 0.86 8.23
C LEU A 4 10.46 1.60 7.10
N PRO A 5 10.66 2.93 6.96
CA PRO A 5 10.13 3.64 5.80
C PRO A 5 10.65 2.95 4.54
N LEU A 6 9.76 2.80 3.55
CA LEU A 6 10.18 2.42 2.20
C LEU A 6 11.36 3.31 1.79
N SER A 7 12.26 2.79 0.95
CA SER A 7 13.38 3.60 0.43
C SER A 7 12.92 4.91 -0.22
N ARG A 8 11.64 4.98 -0.62
CA ARG A 8 10.94 6.17 -1.10
C ARG A 8 9.98 6.72 -0.06
N ASN A 9 10.09 8.02 0.18
CA ASN A 9 9.23 8.72 1.11
C ASN A 9 7.79 8.79 0.57
N TRP A 10 6.82 8.67 1.46
CA TRP A 10 5.40 8.80 1.14
C TRP A 10 5.00 10.06 0.36
N PRO A 11 5.53 11.27 0.68
CA PRO A 11 5.31 12.46 -0.14
C PRO A 11 5.79 12.32 -1.60
N GLU A 12 6.90 11.63 -1.88
CA GLU A 12 7.35 11.42 -3.27
C GLU A 12 6.41 10.50 -4.03
N ILE A 13 5.89 9.47 -3.37
CA ILE A 13 4.91 8.54 -3.95
C ILE A 13 3.60 9.27 -4.25
N ARG A 14 3.14 10.12 -3.34
CA ARG A 14 1.94 10.96 -3.55
C ARG A 14 2.13 11.92 -4.71
N GLN A 15 3.27 12.63 -4.76
CA GLN A 15 3.61 13.52 -5.86
C GLN A 15 3.67 12.77 -7.20
N ALA A 16 4.24 11.56 -7.22
CA ALA A 16 4.27 10.73 -8.41
C ALA A 16 2.87 10.21 -8.81
N LEU A 17 2.00 9.90 -7.84
CA LEU A 17 0.59 9.55 -8.09
C LEU A 17 -0.20 10.73 -8.65
N GLU A 18 0.01 11.93 -8.12
CA GLU A 18 -0.62 13.17 -8.60
C GLU A 18 -0.19 13.43 -10.04
N HIS A 19 1.12 13.42 -10.32
CA HIS A 19 1.63 13.53 -11.69
C HIS A 19 1.13 12.42 -12.61
N ALA A 20 0.99 11.19 -12.11
CA ALA A 20 0.49 10.08 -12.91
C ALA A 20 -0.98 10.25 -13.30
N ARG A 21 -1.79 10.81 -12.40
CA ARG A 21 -3.20 11.12 -12.64
C ARG A 21 -3.38 12.36 -13.49
N GLU A 22 -2.56 13.40 -13.29
CA GLU A 22 -2.57 14.60 -14.14
C GLU A 22 -2.16 14.29 -15.58
N CYS A 23 -1.27 13.31 -15.78
CA CYS A 23 -0.88 12.81 -17.10
C CYS A 23 -1.77 11.66 -17.61
N GLU A 24 -2.96 11.39 -17.07
CA GLU A 24 -3.81 10.28 -17.55
C GLU A 24 -4.20 10.43 -19.04
N ASP A 25 -4.21 11.66 -19.57
CA ASP A 25 -4.41 11.99 -21.00
C ASP A 25 -3.11 12.01 -21.84
N GLY A 26 -1.94 11.73 -21.26
CA GLY A 26 -0.63 11.80 -21.92
C GLY A 26 0.36 10.70 -21.48
N PRO A 27 1.58 10.65 -22.06
CA PRO A 27 2.58 9.70 -21.59
C PRO A 27 2.98 10.08 -20.16
N VAL A 28 2.62 9.23 -19.20
CA VAL A 28 3.06 9.36 -17.81
C VAL A 28 4.58 9.56 -17.77
N ASN A 29 5.05 10.53 -16.99
CA ASN A 29 6.49 10.75 -16.89
C ASN A 29 7.16 9.47 -16.40
N ALA A 30 8.14 8.96 -17.15
CA ALA A 30 8.83 7.70 -16.86
C ALA A 30 9.44 7.72 -15.44
N GLN A 31 9.81 8.90 -14.95
CA GLN A 31 10.29 9.08 -13.59
C GLN A 31 9.19 8.81 -12.54
N SER A 32 7.98 9.34 -12.71
CA SER A 32 6.85 9.10 -11.80
C SER A 32 6.44 7.63 -11.82
N ALA A 33 6.38 7.02 -13.00
CA ALA A 33 6.13 5.58 -13.13
C ALA A 33 7.19 4.75 -12.39
N ALA A 34 8.48 5.05 -12.57
CA ALA A 34 9.57 4.37 -11.88
C ALA A 34 9.52 4.56 -10.35
N VAL A 35 9.03 5.72 -9.86
CA VAL A 35 8.79 5.99 -8.44
C VAL A 35 7.74 5.05 -7.89
N LEU A 36 6.58 5.01 -8.53
CA LEU A 36 5.45 4.19 -8.11
C LEU A 36 5.77 2.69 -8.21
N GLU A 37 6.40 2.27 -9.30
CA GLU A 37 6.78 0.86 -9.53
C GLU A 37 7.84 0.38 -8.54
N ALA A 38 8.87 1.16 -8.23
CA ALA A 38 9.86 0.77 -7.23
C ALA A 38 9.24 0.70 -5.83
N ALA A 39 8.39 1.66 -5.47
CA ALA A 39 7.72 1.69 -4.17
C ALA A 39 6.80 0.48 -3.98
N ILE A 40 5.95 0.18 -4.97
CA ILE A 40 5.07 -0.99 -4.91
C ILE A 40 5.86 -2.29 -4.94
N THR A 41 6.95 -2.38 -5.71
CA THR A 41 7.80 -3.58 -5.78
C THR A 41 8.50 -3.85 -4.46
N GLU A 42 9.01 -2.81 -3.80
CA GLU A 42 9.64 -2.95 -2.48
C GLU A 42 8.62 -3.33 -1.41
N LEU A 43 7.45 -2.67 -1.40
CA LEU A 43 6.34 -3.00 -0.51
C LEU A 43 5.88 -4.45 -0.72
N TRP A 44 5.75 -4.87 -1.98
CA TRP A 44 5.34 -6.23 -2.34
C TRP A 44 6.37 -7.27 -1.92
N ASN A 45 7.67 -7.00 -2.12
CA ASN A 45 8.74 -7.89 -1.63
C ASN A 45 8.69 -8.03 -0.11
N ARG A 46 8.41 -6.97 0.64
CA ARG A 46 8.28 -7.04 2.11
C ARG A 46 7.06 -7.87 2.53
N ILE A 47 5.92 -7.66 1.88
CA ILE A 47 4.70 -8.47 2.11
C ILE A 47 4.96 -9.94 1.78
N GLN A 48 5.68 -10.24 0.69
CA GLN A 48 6.02 -11.62 0.33
C GLN A 48 7.07 -12.24 1.25
N ALA A 49 8.03 -11.46 1.75
CA ALA A 49 9.06 -11.93 2.68
C ALA A 49 8.49 -12.17 4.08
N GLN A 50 7.50 -11.37 4.48
CA GLN A 50 6.86 -11.46 5.80
C GLN A 50 5.33 -11.45 5.65
N PRO A 51 4.75 -12.49 4.99
CA PRO A 51 3.33 -12.54 4.75
C PRO A 51 2.56 -12.59 6.07
N ASP A 52 3.16 -13.19 7.09
CA ASP A 52 2.55 -13.39 8.39
C ASP A 52 2.67 -12.23 9.37
N SER A 53 3.72 -11.42 9.25
CA SER A 53 4.05 -10.38 10.24
C SER A 53 3.87 -8.95 9.75
N TYR A 54 3.78 -8.74 8.43
CA TYR A 54 3.66 -7.40 7.87
C TYR A 54 2.22 -6.89 7.92
N VAL A 55 2.01 -5.77 8.61
CA VAL A 55 0.74 -5.03 8.62
C VAL A 55 0.94 -3.74 7.81
N LEU A 56 0.12 -3.58 6.78
CA LEU A 56 0.07 -2.38 5.96
C LEU A 56 -0.41 -1.18 6.79
N THR A 57 0.20 -0.03 6.60
CA THR A 57 -0.36 1.25 7.08
C THR A 57 -1.46 1.74 6.14
N PRO A 58 -2.35 2.66 6.58
CA PRO A 58 -3.41 3.21 5.72
C PRO A 58 -2.85 3.88 4.45
N ASP A 59 -1.70 4.51 4.63
CA ASP A 59 -0.89 5.10 3.59
C ASP A 59 -0.47 4.04 2.56
N GLU A 60 0.30 3.02 2.98
CA GLU A 60 0.74 1.94 2.10
C GLU A 60 -0.42 1.21 1.43
N PHE A 61 -1.53 1.03 2.16
CA PHE A 61 -2.74 0.43 1.63
C PHE A 61 -3.32 1.22 0.46
N ALA A 62 -3.30 2.55 0.48
CA ALA A 62 -3.80 3.37 -0.61
C ALA A 62 -3.01 3.18 -1.92
N LEU A 63 -1.67 3.15 -1.83
CA LEU A 63 -0.81 2.83 -2.97
C LEU A 63 -1.03 1.40 -3.44
N PHE A 64 -1.06 0.46 -2.50
CA PHE A 64 -1.24 -0.95 -2.79
C PHE A 64 -2.56 -1.19 -3.53
N ASN A 65 -3.64 -0.58 -3.04
CA ASN A 65 -4.98 -0.65 -3.61
C ASN A 65 -5.03 -0.08 -5.04
N TYR A 66 -4.35 1.04 -5.32
CA TYR A 66 -4.27 1.64 -6.66
C TYR A 66 -3.68 0.67 -7.70
N PHE A 67 -2.62 -0.06 -7.33
CA PHE A 67 -2.03 -1.09 -8.20
C PHE A 67 -2.86 -2.37 -8.24
N LEU A 68 -3.54 -2.71 -7.15
CA LEU A 68 -4.42 -3.87 -7.03
C LEU A 68 -5.57 -3.82 -8.03
N THR A 69 -6.23 -2.66 -8.16
CA THR A 69 -7.34 -2.47 -9.10
C THR A 69 -6.88 -2.43 -10.56
N THR A 70 -5.67 -1.94 -10.82
CA THR A 70 -5.17 -1.68 -12.17
C THR A 70 -4.42 -2.87 -12.80
N ARG A 71 -3.69 -3.66 -11.99
CA ARG A 71 -2.78 -4.71 -12.48
C ARG A 71 -2.87 -6.04 -11.73
N TYR A 72 -3.14 -6.03 -10.43
CA TYR A 72 -3.07 -7.24 -9.59
C TYR A 72 -4.44 -7.81 -9.22
N ARG A 73 -5.46 -7.61 -10.07
CA ARG A 73 -6.82 -8.08 -9.84
C ARG A 73 -6.88 -9.62 -9.90
N GLY A 74 -6.60 -10.27 -8.77
CA GLY A 74 -6.61 -11.74 -8.63
C GLY A 74 -5.41 -12.36 -7.91
N SER A 75 -4.46 -11.57 -7.42
CA SER A 75 -3.33 -12.14 -6.66
C SER A 75 -3.76 -12.58 -5.25
N PRO A 76 -3.59 -13.86 -4.87
CA PRO A 76 -3.99 -14.36 -3.55
C PRO A 76 -3.15 -13.74 -2.41
N VAL A 77 -1.91 -13.34 -2.71
CA VAL A 77 -1.05 -12.61 -1.77
C VAL A 77 -1.64 -11.23 -1.47
N ALA A 78 -2.22 -10.57 -2.48
CA ALA A 78 -2.82 -9.24 -2.34
C ALA A 78 -4.09 -9.31 -1.48
N GLN A 79 -4.94 -10.31 -1.73
CA GLN A 79 -6.14 -10.55 -0.92
C GLN A 79 -5.78 -10.87 0.54
N SER A 80 -4.75 -11.68 0.76
CA SER A 80 -4.28 -12.02 2.11
C SER A 80 -3.77 -10.78 2.86
N ALA A 81 -3.00 -9.91 2.19
CA ALA A 81 -2.52 -8.67 2.78
C ALA A 81 -3.66 -7.69 3.14
N VAL A 82 -4.65 -7.54 2.26
CA VAL A 82 -5.85 -6.72 2.51
C VAL A 82 -6.66 -7.28 3.68
N ALA A 83 -6.93 -8.59 3.69
CA ALA A 83 -7.66 -9.24 4.76
C ALA A 83 -6.98 -9.06 6.12
N ARG A 84 -5.64 -9.12 6.16
CA ARG A 84 -4.83 -8.86 7.37
C ARG A 84 -4.91 -7.43 7.83
N PHE A 85 -4.80 -6.46 6.91
CA PHE A 85 -4.98 -5.05 7.24
C PHE A 85 -6.32 -4.84 7.93
N TRP A 86 -7.41 -5.35 7.34
CA TRP A 86 -8.74 -5.27 7.95
C TRP A 86 -8.82 -6.00 9.30
N ASN A 87 -8.26 -7.21 9.42
CA ASN A 87 -8.26 -7.96 10.67
C ASN A 87 -7.50 -7.24 11.80
N ASN A 88 -6.35 -6.64 11.48
CA ASN A 88 -5.56 -5.86 12.44
C ASN A 88 -6.21 -4.51 12.76
N TYR A 89 -6.79 -3.84 11.75
CA TYR A 89 -7.50 -2.57 11.90
C TYR A 89 -8.74 -2.72 12.79
N GLN A 90 -9.52 -3.80 12.61
CA GLN A 90 -10.68 -4.12 13.46
C GLN A 90 -10.29 -4.52 14.89
N GLY A 91 -9.12 -5.16 15.07
CA GLY A 91 -8.60 -5.51 16.39
C GLY A 91 -8.34 -4.29 17.28
N ASN A 92 -8.00 -3.13 16.68
CA ASN A 92 -7.67 -1.90 17.41
C ASN A 92 -8.89 -0.98 17.65
N THR A 93 -10.04 -1.26 17.03
CA THR A 93 -11.30 -0.53 17.28
C THR A 93 -12.12 -1.08 18.45
N ASN A 94 -11.61 -2.06 19.20
CA ASN A 94 -12.28 -2.61 20.38
C ASN A 94 -11.93 -1.85 21.68
N TYR A 95 -12.11 -0.54 21.67
CA TYR A 95 -12.29 0.29 22.86
C TYR A 95 -13.59 1.08 22.60
N ASP A 96 -14.67 0.99 23.37
CA ASP A 96 -14.81 0.56 24.75
C ASP A 96 -16.30 0.30 25.00
N GLY A 97 -16.66 -0.96 25.24
CA GLY A 97 -17.93 -1.30 25.82
C GLY A 97 -17.85 -1.12 27.33
N VAL A 98 -18.00 0.11 27.83
CA VAL A 98 -18.32 0.33 29.24
C VAL A 98 -19.79 -0.01 29.49
N ALA A 99 -20.00 -1.27 29.84
CA ALA A 99 -21.00 -1.61 30.83
C ALA A 99 -20.46 -1.22 32.21
N ASN A 100 -21.02 -0.17 32.82
CA ASN A 100 -21.23 -0.02 34.27
C ASN A 100 -22.31 1.04 34.51
#